data_AF-A0A4V6HYH5-F1
#
_entry.id   AF-A0A4V6HYH5-F1
#
_cell.length_a   1.000
_cell.length_b   1.000
_cell.length_c   1.000
_cell.angle_alpha   90.00
_cell.angle_beta   90.00
_cell.angle_gamma   90.00
#
_symmetry.space_group_name_H-M   'P 1'
#
loop_
_entity.id
_entity.type
_entity.pdbx_description
1 polymer ?
#
loop_
_entity_poly.entity_id
_entity_poly.type
_entity_poly.pdbx_seq_one_letter_code
_entity_poly.pdbx_strand_id
1 'polypeptide(L)'
;MIYTPLSLQSFIASYTPLSPTTELLSSFTKSLESYRTKLESAKDSSSSQEDFAKNILRDVLQNCFGYECNTKDKIDLAIYEEGEVRVIIECKNPNSKEFVASGGGG
;
A
#
# COMPACT_ATOMS: atom_id res chain seq x y z
N MET A 1 37.66 -9.98 18.69
CA MET A 1 36.80 -9.36 17.66
C MET A 1 37.52 -9.47 16.33
N ILE A 2 36.84 -9.99 15.30
CA ILE A 2 37.37 -10.07 13.95
C ILE A 2 36.69 -8.94 13.17
N TYR A 3 37.49 -8.06 12.56
CA TYR A 3 36.98 -6.99 11.69
C TYR A 3 37.16 -7.43 10.25
N THR A 4 36.08 -7.36 9.47
CA THR A 4 36.12 -7.60 8.03
C THR A 4 36.16 -6.25 7.32
N PRO A 5 37.26 -5.89 6.63
CA PRO A 5 37.32 -4.63 5.90
C PRO A 5 36.34 -4.67 4.72
N LEU A 6 35.44 -3.69 4.67
CA LEU A 6 34.48 -3.51 3.60
C LEU A 6 34.91 -2.33 2.73
N SER A 7 34.86 -2.46 1.41
CA SER A 7 35.14 -1.34 0.51
C SER A 7 34.06 -0.27 0.62
N LEU A 8 34.41 1.00 0.41
CA LEU A 8 33.43 2.09 0.40
C LEU A 8 32.32 1.85 -0.64
N GLN A 9 32.68 1.30 -1.79
CA GLN A 9 31.72 0.96 -2.85
C GLN A 9 30.74 -0.14 -2.38
N SER A 10 31.25 -1.19 -1.75
CA SER A 10 30.42 -2.27 -1.18
C SER A 10 29.55 -1.77 -0.02
N PHE A 11 30.06 -0.84 0.78
CA PHE A 11 29.32 -0.21 1.88
C PHE A 11 28.15 0.63 1.35
N ILE A 12 28.40 1.47 0.34
CA ILE A 12 27.38 2.38 -0.23
C ILE A 12 26.35 1.63 -1.08
N ALA A 13 26.73 0.52 -1.73
CA ALA A 13 25.83 -0.25 -2.58
C ALA A 13 24.55 -0.70 -1.85
N SER A 14 24.65 -1.10 -0.57
CA SER A 14 23.49 -1.48 0.25
C SER A 14 22.54 -0.32 0.56
N TYR A 15 22.98 0.93 0.41
CA TYR A 15 22.20 2.14 0.70
C TYR A 15 21.87 2.95 -0.54
N THR A 16 22.25 2.47 -1.73
CA THR A 16 21.89 3.16 -2.99
C THR A 16 20.53 2.60 -3.42
N PRO A 17 19.42 3.33 -3.22
CA PRO A 17 18.14 2.87 -3.74
C PRO A 17 18.26 2.71 -5.25
N LEU A 18 18.01 1.51 -5.76
CA LEU A 18 17.98 1.27 -7.20
C LEU A 18 16.85 2.13 -7.78
N SER A 19 17.17 3.01 -8.73
CA SER A 19 16.14 3.71 -9.48
C SER A 19 15.26 2.69 -10.21
N PRO A 20 13.92 2.81 -10.13
CA PRO A 20 13.02 1.92 -10.83
C PRO A 20 13.24 2.01 -12.35
N THR A 21 13.09 0.88 -13.05
CA THR A 21 13.22 0.85 -14.51
C THR A 21 12.03 1.56 -15.18
N THR A 22 12.21 2.05 -16.41
CA THR A 22 11.14 2.68 -17.19
C THR A 22 9.98 1.72 -17.48
N GLU A 23 10.27 0.44 -17.66
CA GLU A 23 9.26 -0.62 -17.82
C GLU A 23 8.41 -0.81 -16.56
N LEU A 24 9.05 -0.84 -15.38
CA LEU A 24 8.36 -0.93 -14.10
C LEU A 24 7.47 0.30 -13.85
N LEU A 25 7.97 1.50 -14.17
CA LEU A 25 7.18 2.73 -14.06
C LEU A 25 5.98 2.73 -15.02
N SER A 26 6.14 2.21 -16.23
CA SER A 26 5.07 2.09 -17.22
C SER A 26 3.98 1.09 -16.78
N SER A 27 4.37 -0.08 -16.28
CA SER A 27 3.42 -1.08 -15.77
C SER A 27 2.68 -0.59 -14.52
N PHE A 28 3.39 0.12 -13.63
CA PHE A 28 2.80 0.76 -12.46
C PHE A 28 1.76 1.82 -12.84
N THR A 29 2.10 2.71 -13.78
CA THR A 29 1.19 3.76 -14.26
C THR A 29 -0.08 3.16 -14.86
N LYS A 30 0.04 2.13 -15.71
CA LYS A 30 -1.11 1.43 -16.29
C LYS A 30 -1.98 0.76 -15.24
N SER A 31 -1.35 0.15 -14.23
CA SER A 31 -2.07 -0.48 -13.12
C SER A 31 -2.87 0.57 -12.35
N LEU A 32 -2.26 1.70 -11.99
CA LEU A 32 -2.94 2.81 -11.33
C LEU A 32 -4.13 3.36 -12.12
N GLU A 33 -3.98 3.59 -13.42
CA GLU A 33 -5.08 4.06 -14.28
C GLU A 33 -6.25 3.06 -14.32
N SER A 34 -5.95 1.76 -14.37
CA SER A 34 -6.97 0.70 -14.30
C SER A 34 -7.73 0.74 -12.96
N TYR A 35 -7.02 0.83 -11.85
CA TYR A 35 -7.64 0.91 -10.52
C TYR A 35 -8.48 2.17 -10.35
N ARG A 36 -8.00 3.31 -10.86
CA ARG A 36 -8.75 4.57 -10.88
C ARG A 36 -10.06 4.42 -11.65
N THR A 37 -10.00 3.86 -12.86
CA THR A 37 -11.18 3.62 -13.70
C THR A 37 -12.19 2.72 -13.00
N LYS A 38 -11.73 1.62 -12.37
CA LYS A 38 -12.57 0.72 -11.58
C LYS A 38 -13.30 1.47 -10.45
N LEU A 39 -12.58 2.30 -9.69
CA LEU A 39 -13.17 3.10 -8.60
C LEU A 39 -14.21 4.11 -9.12
N GLU A 40 -13.95 4.76 -10.25
CA GLU A 40 -14.89 5.69 -10.87
C GLU A 40 -16.17 4.99 -11.33
N SER A 41 -16.07 3.79 -11.91
CA SER A 41 -17.22 2.98 -12.33
C SER A 41 -18.05 2.40 -11.17
N ALA A 42 -17.49 2.30 -9.97
CA ALA A 42 -18.18 1.75 -8.79
C ALA A 42 -19.12 2.75 -8.08
N LYS A 43 -19.19 4.01 -8.53
CA LYS A 43 -19.94 5.11 -7.88
C LYS A 43 -21.47 4.97 -7.83
N ASP A 44 -22.06 3.94 -8.45
CA ASP A 44 -23.51 3.76 -8.51
C ASP A 44 -24.11 2.79 -7.45
N SER A 45 -23.34 2.23 -6.51
CA SER A 45 -23.88 1.22 -5.54
C SER A 45 -23.38 1.36 -4.09
N SER A 46 -24.25 1.87 -3.22
CA SER A 46 -24.00 2.46 -1.89
C SER A 46 -23.54 1.54 -0.73
N SER A 47 -23.17 0.28 -0.95
CA SER A 47 -22.68 -0.62 0.12
C SER A 47 -21.58 -1.57 -0.35
N SER A 48 -21.64 -2.05 -1.59
CA SER A 48 -20.55 -2.83 -2.21
C SER A 48 -19.29 -2.01 -2.48
N GLN A 49 -19.38 -0.69 -2.44
CA GLN A 49 -18.29 0.20 -2.84
C GLN A 49 -17.11 0.21 -1.86
N GLU A 50 -17.38 0.04 -0.57
CA GLU A 50 -16.33 0.00 0.47
C GLU A 50 -15.49 -1.28 0.33
N ASP A 51 -16.13 -2.44 0.28
CA ASP A 51 -15.45 -3.73 0.07
C ASP A 51 -14.75 -3.79 -1.28
N PHE A 52 -15.33 -3.18 -2.31
CA PHE A 52 -14.71 -3.06 -3.63
C PHE A 52 -13.44 -2.19 -3.58
N ALA A 53 -13.48 -1.07 -2.87
CA ALA A 53 -12.30 -0.22 -2.68
C ALA A 53 -11.21 -0.93 -1.86
N LYS A 54 -11.57 -1.71 -0.83
CA LYS A 54 -10.64 -2.55 -0.05
C LYS A 54 -9.95 -3.59 -0.94
N ASN A 55 -10.70 -4.24 -1.84
CA ASN A 55 -10.14 -5.20 -2.79
C ASN A 55 -9.17 -4.54 -3.77
N ILE A 56 -9.49 -3.35 -4.28
CA ILE A 56 -8.58 -2.59 -5.15
C ILE A 56 -7.30 -2.20 -4.41
N LEU A 57 -7.41 -1.75 -3.16
CA LEU A 57 -6.25 -1.41 -2.35
C LEU A 57 -5.35 -2.63 -2.10
N ARG A 58 -5.94 -3.79 -1.80
CA ARG A 58 -5.22 -5.08 -1.69
C ARG A 58 -4.40 -5.36 -2.94
N ASP A 59 -5.04 -5.29 -4.11
CA ASP A 59 -4.41 -5.59 -5.40
C ASP A 59 -3.29 -4.61 -5.71
N VAL A 60 -3.44 -3.32 -5.37
CA VAL A 60 -2.36 -2.32 -5.52
C VAL A 60 -1.16 -2.69 -4.65
N LEU A 61 -1.40 -2.98 -3.37
CA LEU A 61 -0.32 -3.30 -2.43
C LEU A 61 0.43 -4.59 -2.81
N GLN A 62 -0.31 -5.61 -3.26
CA GLN A 62 0.28 -6.87 -3.71
C GLN A 62 0.98 -6.74 -5.07
N ASN A 63 0.30 -6.20 -6.09
CA ASN A 63 0.81 -6.22 -7.46
C ASN A 63 1.82 -5.12 -7.76
N CYS A 64 1.68 -3.94 -7.13
CA CYS A 64 2.58 -2.82 -7.39
C CYS A 64 3.77 -2.77 -6.44
N PHE A 65 3.57 -3.17 -5.18
CA PHE A 65 4.59 -3.07 -4.15
C PHE A 65 5.12 -4.43 -3.67
N GLY A 66 4.50 -5.54 -4.07
CA GLY A 66 4.95 -6.88 -3.69
C GLY A 66 4.69 -7.24 -2.24
N TYR A 67 3.79 -6.52 -1.55
CA TYR A 67 3.48 -6.79 -0.16
C TYR A 67 2.63 -8.04 0.00
N GLU A 68 2.91 -8.82 1.06
CA GLU A 68 2.01 -9.86 1.50
C GLU A 68 0.85 -9.23 2.28
N CYS A 69 -0.31 -9.15 1.65
CA CYS A 69 -1.52 -8.60 2.27
C CYS A 69 -2.54 -9.69 2.59
N ASN A 70 -3.12 -9.65 3.79
CA ASN A 70 -4.22 -10.54 4.19
C ASN A 70 -5.36 -9.76 4.86
N THR A 71 -6.58 -10.26 4.71
CA THR A 71 -7.79 -9.77 5.36
C THR A 71 -8.16 -10.77 6.45
N LYS A 72 -7.83 -10.47 7.71
CA LYS A 72 -8.19 -11.33 8.85
C LYS A 72 -9.48 -10.77 9.44
N ASP A 73 -10.47 -11.60 9.78
CA ASP A 73 -11.90 -11.26 10.03
C ASP A 73 -12.28 -9.97 10.79
N LYS A 74 -11.34 -9.33 11.50
CA LYS A 74 -11.54 -8.07 12.24
C LYS A 74 -10.79 -6.86 11.68
N ILE A 75 -10.04 -7.03 10.60
CA ILE A 75 -9.12 -6.04 10.03
C ILE A 75 -9.35 -5.97 8.52
N ASP A 76 -9.49 -4.76 8.01
CA ASP A 76 -9.68 -4.55 6.57
C ASP A 76 -8.47 -4.98 5.74
N LEU A 77 -7.24 -4.66 6.17
CA LEU A 77 -6.02 -5.18 5.56
C LEU A 77 -4.86 -5.24 6.56
N ALA A 78 -4.00 -6.25 6.44
CA ALA A 78 -2.72 -6.30 7.15
C ALA A 78 -1.57 -6.62 6.19
N ILE A 79 -0.47 -5.89 6.31
CA ILE A 79 0.78 -6.14 5.59
C ILE A 79 1.71 -6.96 6.49
N TYR A 80 2.24 -8.04 5.95
CA TYR A 80 3.16 -8.93 6.63
C TYR A 80 4.57 -8.79 6.04
N GLU A 81 5.56 -8.90 6.91
CA GLU A 81 6.98 -9.04 6.54
C GLU A 81 7.55 -10.18 7.38
N GLU A 82 8.12 -11.19 6.74
CA GLU A 82 8.65 -12.39 7.40
C GLU A 82 7.62 -13.14 8.28
N GLY A 83 6.34 -13.09 7.91
CA GLY A 83 5.24 -13.75 8.64
C GLY A 83 4.74 -12.97 9.87
N GLU A 84 5.30 -11.80 10.18
CA GLU A 84 4.83 -10.91 11.23
C GLU A 84 4.03 -9.73 10.66
N VAL A 85 2.97 -9.32 11.38
CA VAL A 85 2.17 -8.14 11.01
C VAL A 85 3.00 -6.88 11.23
N ARG A 86 3.24 -6.11 10.16
CA ARG A 86 3.95 -4.83 10.23
C ARG A 86 3.02 -3.63 10.20
N VAL A 87 1.96 -3.71 9.41
CA VAL A 87 0.99 -2.62 9.24
C VAL A 87 -0.42 -3.19 9.27
N ILE A 88 -1.30 -2.50 9.99
CA ILE A 88 -2.75 -2.74 9.99
C ILE A 88 -3.40 -1.53 9.34
N ILE A 89 -4.26 -1.78 8.36
CA ILE A 89 -5.00 -0.76 7.62
C ILE A 89 -6.47 -0.98 7.89
N GLU A 90 -7.13 0.05 8.39
CA GLU A 90 -8.59 0.16 8.51
C GLU A 90 -9.05 1.20 7.49
N CYS A 91 -10.00 0.82 6.64
CA CYS A 91 -10.54 1.66 5.59
C CYS A 91 -11.89 2.22 6.05
N LYS A 92 -12.07 3.53 5.93
CA LYS A 92 -13.31 4.22 6.27
C LYS A 92 -13.73 5.15 5.14
N ASN A 93 -15.04 5.35 5.00
CA ASN A 93 -15.55 6.36 4.09
C ASN A 93 -15.11 7.76 4.58
N PRO A 94 -14.56 8.63 3.71
CA PRO A 94 -14.08 9.96 4.09
C PRO A 94 -15.15 10.88 4.71
N ASN A 95 -16.44 10.60 4.49
CA ASN A 95 -17.54 11.35 5.10
C ASN A 95 -18.05 10.74 6.42
N SER A 96 -17.36 9.74 6.97
CA SER A 96 -17.72 9.16 8.27
C SER A 96 -17.44 10.14 9.41
N LYS A 97 -18.31 10.13 10.43
CA LYS A 97 -18.16 10.96 11.64
C LYS A 97 -16.94 10.56 12.51
N GLU A 98 -16.21 9.52 12.09
CA GLU A 98 -15.03 8.98 12.79
C GLU A 98 -13.77 9.82 12.52
N PHE A 99 -13.72 10.56 11.41
CA PHE A 99 -12.65 11.53 11.18
C PHE A 99 -12.93 12.78 12.02
N VAL A 100 -12.02 13.08 12.95
CA VAL A 100 -12.09 14.32 13.74
C VAL A 100 -12.09 15.49 12.77
N ALA A 101 -13.19 16.24 12.73
CA ALA A 101 -13.22 17.50 12.00
C ALA A 101 -12.05 18.35 12.52
N SER A 102 -11.25 18.89 11.62
CA SER A 102 -10.03 19.66 11.90
C SER A 102 -10.27 21.01 12.63
N GLY A 103 -11.29 21.10 13.49
CA GLY A 103 -11.73 22.34 14.14
C GLY A 103 -12.05 22.21 15.63
N GLY A 104 -11.57 21.17 16.32
CA GLY A 104 -11.84 20.94 17.75
C GLY A 104 -10.60 20.97 18.65
N GLY A 105 -9.67 21.89 18.41
CA GLY A 105 -8.62 22.22 19.37
C GLY A 105 -9.11 23.34 20.29
N GLY A 106 -9.38 23.01 21.56
CA GLY A 106 -9.75 23.93 22.62
C GLY A 106 -9.90 23.18 23.93
#